data_AF-A0A7J9RKK7-F1
#
_entry.id   AF-A0A7J9RKK7-F1
#
_cell.length_a   1.000
_cell.length_b   1.000
_cell.length_c   1.000
_cell.angle_alpha   90.00
_cell.angle_beta   90.00
_cell.angle_gamma   90.00
#
_symmetry.space_group_name_H-M   'P 1'
#
loop_
_entity.id
_entity.type
_entity.pdbx_description
1 polymer ?
#
loop_
_entity_poly.entity_id
_entity_poly.type
_entity_poly.pdbx_seq_one_letter_code
_entity_poly.pdbx_strand_id
1 'polypeptide(L)'
;ELSEAIRERFKALKEFLDKDPPTSMEERKQQKEVWDREMAELAEQFSKFTELKKPLTYIRNGLGNWYTCLLYPGMEPTNNLSEQVIREHVLMQKIIGTFRSEIGAEYYQYIASVFATWRLQGKDVYDELKKLLVDELCLK
;
A
#
# COMPACT_ATOMS: atom_id res chain seq x y z
N GLU A 1 -19.30 7.70 17.08
CA GLU A 1 -19.31 6.24 17.31
C GLU A 1 -18.46 5.44 16.32
N LEU A 2 -18.95 4.97 15.16
CA LEU A 2 -18.14 4.12 14.26
C LEU A 2 -16.79 4.77 13.85
N SER A 3 -16.81 6.03 13.41
CA SER A 3 -15.59 6.75 13.04
C SER A 3 -14.61 6.91 14.20
N GLU A 4 -15.10 7.02 15.43
CA GLU A 4 -14.27 7.19 16.63
C GLU A 4 -13.63 5.85 17.00
N ALA A 5 -14.41 4.77 16.98
CA ALA A 5 -13.91 3.41 17.20
C ALA A 5 -12.81 3.00 16.20
N ILE A 6 -12.90 3.46 14.95
CA ILE A 6 -11.86 3.25 13.94
C ILE A 6 -10.61 4.08 14.24
N ARG A 7 -10.78 5.35 14.63
CA ARG A 7 -9.64 6.23 14.97
C ARG A 7 -8.87 5.72 16.17
N GLU A 8 -9.56 5.22 17.20
CA GLU A 8 -8.91 4.63 18.37
C GLU A 8 -8.15 3.35 18.02
N ARG A 9 -8.70 2.48 17.17
CA ARG A 9 -7.96 1.30 16.67
C ARG A 9 -6.72 1.69 15.88
N PHE A 10 -6.82 2.71 15.03
CA PHE A 10 -5.68 3.22 14.29
C PHE A 10 -4.62 3.86 15.19
N LYS A 11 -5.03 4.54 16.27
CA LYS A 11 -4.12 5.07 17.28
C LYS A 11 -3.40 3.93 18.01
N ALA A 12 -4.12 2.91 18.45
CA ALA A 12 -3.56 1.73 19.10
C ALA A 12 -2.57 0.98 18.17
N LEU A 13 -2.88 0.87 16.88
CA LEU A 13 -1.96 0.33 15.87
C LEU A 13 -0.64 1.09 15.84
N LYS A 14 -0.68 2.42 15.77
CA LYS A 14 0.54 3.25 15.74
C LYS A 14 1.33 3.11 17.03
N GLU A 15 0.67 3.23 18.18
CA GLU A 15 1.32 3.06 19.48
C GLU A 15 1.97 1.67 19.64
N PHE A 16 1.37 0.62 19.07
CA PHE A 16 1.94 -0.72 19.08
C PHE A 16 3.18 -0.85 18.19
N LEU A 17 3.17 -0.20 17.01
CA LEU A 17 4.29 -0.21 16.07
C LEU A 17 5.47 0.63 16.58
N ASP A 18 5.20 1.71 17.32
CA ASP A 18 6.19 2.67 17.83
C ASP A 18 6.85 2.24 19.16
N LYS A 19 6.56 1.03 19.67
CA LYS A 19 7.17 0.51 20.91
C LYS A 19 8.68 0.35 20.78
N ASP A 20 9.39 0.69 21.86
CA ASP A 20 10.84 0.50 22.01
C ASP A 20 11.13 -0.38 23.26
N PRO A 21 11.72 -1.59 23.10
CA PRO A 21 12.16 -2.21 21.84
C PRO A 21 10.98 -2.62 20.94
N PRO A 22 11.20 -2.73 19.61
CA PRO A 22 10.17 -3.17 18.67
C PRO A 22 9.59 -4.52 19.05
N THR A 23 8.26 -4.65 18.91
CA THR A 23 7.54 -5.91 19.14
C THR A 23 8.05 -7.02 18.23
N SER A 24 8.11 -8.24 18.79
CA SER A 24 8.56 -9.41 18.04
C SER A 24 7.59 -9.75 16.89
N MET A 25 8.09 -10.45 15.88
CA MET A 25 7.24 -10.89 14.76
C MET A 25 6.13 -11.85 15.19
N GLU A 26 6.32 -12.59 16.28
CA GLU A 26 5.30 -13.49 16.83
C GLU A 26 4.16 -12.70 17.48
N GLU A 27 4.49 -11.71 18.32
CA GLU A 27 3.50 -10.82 18.92
C GLU A 27 2.73 -10.02 17.85
N ARG A 28 3.41 -9.56 16.80
CA ARG A 28 2.77 -8.85 15.68
C ARG A 28 1.73 -9.72 14.97
N LYS A 29 2.04 -11.00 14.72
CA LYS A 29 1.11 -11.94 14.09
C LYS A 29 -0.10 -12.21 14.99
N GLN A 30 0.15 -12.48 16.27
CA GLN A 30 -0.92 -12.71 17.26
C GLN A 30 -1.82 -11.47 17.39
N GLN A 31 -1.23 -10.27 17.47
CA GLN A 31 -1.98 -9.03 17.56
C GLN A 31 -2.82 -8.77 16.29
N LYS A 32 -2.29 -9.12 15.11
CA LYS A 32 -3.04 -9.03 13.85
C LYS A 32 -4.31 -9.88 13.90
N GLU A 33 -4.21 -11.13 14.35
CA GLU A 33 -5.39 -12.02 14.46
C GLU A 33 -6.44 -11.47 15.42
N VAL A 34 -6.01 -10.90 16.54
CA VAL A 34 -6.90 -10.23 17.50
C VAL A 34 -7.60 -9.05 16.84
N TRP A 35 -6.86 -8.13 16.23
CA TRP A 35 -7.44 -6.92 15.66
C TRP A 35 -8.26 -7.14 14.40
N ASP A 36 -7.93 -8.13 13.56
CA ASP A 36 -8.77 -8.51 12.43
C ASP A 36 -10.15 -8.98 12.90
N ARG A 37 -10.19 -9.81 13.95
CA ARG A 37 -11.45 -10.25 14.57
C ARG A 37 -12.22 -9.08 15.18
N GLU A 38 -11.56 -8.22 15.96
CA GLU A 38 -12.20 -7.04 16.55
C GLU A 38 -12.75 -6.07 15.49
N MET A 39 -12.09 -5.98 14.33
CA MET A 39 -12.54 -5.14 13.22
C MET A 39 -13.76 -5.75 12.52
N ALA A 40 -13.82 -7.07 12.39
CA ALA A 40 -15.00 -7.79 11.90
C ALA A 40 -16.19 -7.65 12.86
N GLU A 41 -15.95 -7.81 14.17
CA GLU A 41 -16.95 -7.61 15.22
C GLU A 41 -17.48 -6.18 15.23
N LEU A 42 -16.60 -5.17 15.06
CA LEU A 42 -17.02 -3.78 14.93
C LEU A 42 -17.93 -3.58 13.72
N ALA A 43 -17.60 -4.16 12.56
CA ALA A 43 -18.44 -4.07 11.37
C ALA A 43 -19.82 -4.72 11.57
N GLU A 44 -19.89 -5.78 12.38
CA GLU A 44 -21.15 -6.45 12.70
C GLU A 44 -21.97 -5.70 13.74
N GLN A 45 -21.34 -5.14 14.77
CA GLN A 45 -22.02 -4.31 15.78
C GLN A 45 -22.83 -3.17 15.14
N PHE A 46 -22.29 -2.57 14.08
CA PHE A 46 -22.93 -1.46 13.38
C PHE A 46 -23.82 -1.92 12.19
N SER A 47 -23.97 -3.22 11.93
CA SER A 47 -24.67 -3.76 10.76
C SER A 47 -26.15 -3.34 10.66
N LYS A 48 -26.77 -3.06 11.81
CA LYS A 48 -28.17 -2.66 11.93
C LYS A 48 -28.46 -1.24 11.44
N PHE A 49 -27.45 -0.38 11.35
CA PHE A 49 -27.60 1.01 10.94
C PHE A 49 -27.52 1.13 9.42
N THR A 50 -28.67 1.32 8.78
CA THR A 50 -28.78 1.37 7.31
C THR A 50 -27.99 2.50 6.66
N GLU A 51 -27.86 3.62 7.36
CA GLU A 51 -27.07 4.79 6.99
C GLU A 51 -25.56 4.50 6.93
N LEU A 52 -25.09 3.46 7.63
CA LEU A 52 -23.69 3.03 7.63
C LEU A 52 -23.40 1.97 6.57
N LYS A 53 -24.34 1.64 5.67
CA LYS A 53 -24.14 0.60 4.64
C LYS A 53 -22.84 0.79 3.85
N LYS A 54 -22.60 1.99 3.33
CA LYS A 54 -21.38 2.29 2.54
C LYS A 54 -20.09 2.11 3.34
N PRO A 55 -19.87 2.79 4.49
CA PRO A 55 -18.65 2.60 5.26
C PRO A 55 -18.47 1.16 5.77
N LEU A 56 -19.55 0.45 6.13
CA LEU A 56 -19.46 -0.94 6.57
C LEU A 56 -19.10 -1.89 5.43
N THR A 57 -19.64 -1.69 4.22
CA THR A 57 -19.19 -2.45 3.05
C THR A 57 -17.70 -2.24 2.79
N TYR A 58 -17.22 -0.99 2.88
CA TYR A 58 -15.80 -0.69 2.71
C TYR A 58 -14.93 -1.42 3.74
N ILE A 59 -15.32 -1.37 5.03
CA ILE A 59 -14.63 -2.09 6.10
C ILE A 59 -14.62 -3.59 5.84
N ARG A 60 -15.77 -4.19 5.49
CA ARG A 60 -15.90 -5.63 5.22
C ARG A 60 -14.99 -6.07 4.07
N ASN A 61 -14.92 -5.29 3.00
CA ASN A 61 -14.07 -5.58 1.85
C ASN A 61 -12.58 -5.58 2.19
N GLY A 62 -12.16 -4.85 3.22
CA GLY A 62 -10.77 -4.79 3.67
C GLY A 62 -10.40 -5.76 4.80
N LEU A 63 -11.35 -6.57 5.30
CA LEU A 63 -11.06 -7.51 6.40
C LEU A 63 -9.91 -8.46 6.03
N GLY A 64 -9.02 -8.71 6.99
CA GLY A 64 -7.77 -9.45 6.78
C GLY A 64 -6.63 -8.59 6.25
N ASN A 65 -6.90 -7.43 5.64
CA ASN A 65 -5.90 -6.54 5.05
C ASN A 65 -5.67 -5.24 5.85
N TRP A 66 -6.57 -4.88 6.78
CA TRP A 66 -6.47 -3.63 7.55
C TRP A 66 -5.19 -3.50 8.38
N TYR A 67 -4.63 -4.63 8.83
CA TYR A 67 -3.45 -4.66 9.70
C TYR A 67 -2.24 -5.35 9.04
N THR A 68 -2.16 -5.34 7.72
CA THR A 68 -1.06 -5.98 6.96
C THR A 68 0.33 -5.45 7.34
N CYS A 69 0.44 -4.17 7.74
CA CYS A 69 1.69 -3.56 8.21
C CYS A 69 2.32 -4.28 9.42
N LEU A 70 1.54 -4.98 10.24
CA LEU A 70 2.08 -5.81 11.32
C LEU A 70 2.96 -6.96 10.80
N LEU A 71 2.68 -7.47 9.60
CA LEU A 71 3.43 -8.58 9.00
C LEU A 71 4.73 -8.15 8.33
N TYR A 72 4.90 -6.86 8.03
CA TYR A 72 6.01 -6.34 7.23
C TYR A 72 6.70 -5.18 7.97
N PRO A 73 7.82 -5.44 8.67
CA PRO A 73 8.59 -4.38 9.32
C PRO A 73 8.98 -3.27 8.33
N GLY A 74 8.77 -2.01 8.72
CA GLY A 74 9.01 -0.84 7.88
C GLY A 74 7.87 -0.48 6.92
N MET A 75 6.78 -1.26 6.88
CA MET A 75 5.57 -0.88 6.16
C MET A 75 4.78 0.13 6.99
N GLU A 76 4.52 1.30 6.40
CA GLU A 76 3.64 2.31 6.99
C GLU A 76 2.20 1.79 7.15
N PRO A 77 1.51 2.12 8.25
CA PRO A 77 0.10 1.75 8.43
C PRO A 77 -0.85 2.56 7.54
N THR A 78 -0.34 3.53 6.77
CA THR A 78 -1.11 4.34 5.82
C THR A 78 -0.67 4.05 4.38
N ASN A 79 -1.60 4.17 3.43
CA ASN A 79 -1.32 3.96 2.01
C ASN A 79 -0.72 5.20 1.31
N ASN A 80 -0.34 6.24 2.06
CA ASN A 80 0.07 7.53 1.49
C ASN A 80 1.26 7.40 0.53
N LEU A 81 2.25 6.58 0.91
CA LEU A 81 3.44 6.33 0.09
C LEU A 81 3.06 5.64 -1.23
N SER A 82 2.25 4.59 -1.18
CA SER A 82 1.82 3.88 -2.38
C SER A 82 0.96 4.77 -3.28
N GLU A 83 0.03 5.56 -2.70
CA GLU A 83 -0.76 6.53 -3.47
C GLU A 83 0.13 7.56 -4.16
N GLN A 84 1.16 8.07 -3.47
CA GLN A 84 2.09 9.04 -4.04
C GLN A 84 2.83 8.45 -5.24
N VAL A 85 3.31 7.21 -5.15
CA VAL A 85 3.98 6.50 -6.25
C VAL A 85 3.01 6.24 -7.41
N ILE A 86 1.77 5.83 -7.12
CA ILE A 86 0.78 5.50 -8.16
C ILE A 86 0.28 6.75 -8.91
N ARG A 87 0.25 7.93 -8.27
CA ARG A 87 -0.26 9.18 -8.89
C ARG A 87 0.45 9.55 -10.19
N GLU A 88 1.77 9.40 -10.25
CA GLU A 88 2.53 9.66 -11.48
C GLU A 88 2.07 8.72 -12.61
N HIS A 89 1.90 7.43 -12.30
CA HIS A 89 1.47 6.44 -13.28
C HIS A 89 0.02 6.62 -13.72
N VAL A 90 -0.88 7.06 -12.83
CA VAL A 90 -2.26 7.40 -13.18
C VAL A 90 -2.29 8.60 -14.14
N LEU A 91 -1.45 9.61 -13.92
CA LEU A 91 -1.32 10.73 -14.84
C LEU A 91 -0.79 10.26 -16.20
N MET A 92 0.24 9.42 -16.21
CA MET A 92 0.78 8.85 -17.45
C MET A 92 -0.27 8.04 -18.22
N GLN A 93 -1.07 7.22 -17.54
CA GLN A 93 -2.17 6.48 -18.16
C GLN A 93 -3.21 7.40 -18.81
N LYS A 94 -3.50 8.56 -18.20
CA LYS A 94 -4.37 9.57 -18.81
C LYS A 94 -3.77 10.19 -20.06
N ILE A 95 -2.46 10.45 -20.07
CA ILE A 95 -1.74 11.03 -21.21
C ILE A 95 -1.70 10.05 -22.38
N ILE A 96 -1.39 8.77 -22.13
CA ILE A 96 -1.22 7.76 -23.18
C ILE A 96 -2.54 7.12 -23.63
N GLY A 97 -3.66 7.44 -22.98
CA GLY A 97 -4.97 6.86 -23.28
C GLY A 97 -5.11 5.40 -22.83
N THR A 98 -4.56 5.07 -21.67
CA THR A 98 -4.54 3.74 -21.02
C THR A 98 -3.84 2.63 -21.81
N PHE A 99 -3.58 1.49 -21.16
CA PHE A 99 -3.00 0.32 -21.83
C PHE A 99 -4.07 -0.42 -22.64
N ARG A 100 -3.72 -0.83 -23.87
CA ARG A 100 -4.62 -1.58 -24.77
C ARG A 100 -4.41 -3.09 -24.72
N SER A 101 -3.43 -3.56 -23.94
CA SER A 101 -3.14 -4.96 -23.71
C SER A 101 -2.52 -5.16 -22.32
N GLU A 102 -2.70 -6.35 -21.74
CA GLU A 102 -2.07 -6.72 -20.47
C GLU A 102 -0.55 -6.71 -20.58
N ILE A 103 0.00 -7.21 -21.68
CA ILE A 103 1.44 -7.19 -21.98
C ILE A 103 1.98 -5.75 -21.98
N GLY A 104 1.26 -4.80 -22.55
CA GLY A 104 1.66 -3.39 -22.56
C GLY A 104 1.67 -2.77 -21.16
N ALA A 105 0.71 -3.16 -20.32
CA ALA A 105 0.68 -2.75 -18.91
C ALA A 105 1.85 -3.36 -18.12
N GLU A 106 2.17 -4.62 -18.38
CA GLU A 106 3.28 -5.33 -17.75
C GLU A 106 4.64 -4.70 -18.08
N TYR A 107 4.90 -4.41 -19.36
CA TYR A 107 6.13 -3.71 -19.77
C TYR A 107 6.25 -2.33 -19.15
N TYR A 108 5.14 -1.58 -19.09
CA TYR A 108 5.15 -0.29 -18.41
C TYR A 108 5.47 -0.44 -16.93
N GLN A 109 4.92 -1.44 -16.25
CA GLN A 109 5.20 -1.71 -14.84
C GLN A 109 6.70 -1.99 -14.61
N TYR A 110 7.35 -2.78 -15.47
CA TYR A 110 8.79 -3.02 -15.36
C TYR A 110 9.60 -1.73 -15.54
N ILE A 111 9.33 -0.95 -16.58
CA ILE A 111 10.03 0.31 -16.86
C ILE A 111 9.83 1.31 -15.71
N ALA A 112 8.59 1.46 -15.25
CA ALA A 112 8.24 2.30 -14.11
C ALA A 112 9.01 1.91 -12.84
N SER A 113 9.10 0.61 -12.55
CA SER A 113 9.84 0.08 -11.39
C SER A 113 11.33 0.39 -11.47
N VAL A 114 11.95 0.22 -12.65
CA VAL A 114 13.36 0.57 -12.87
C VAL A 114 13.59 2.06 -12.63
N PHE A 115 12.74 2.92 -13.20
CA PHE A 115 12.87 4.37 -13.05
C PHE A 115 12.66 4.82 -11.60
N ALA A 116 11.67 4.25 -10.91
CA ALA A 116 11.44 4.50 -9.49
C ALA A 116 12.66 4.10 -8.66
N THR A 117 13.28 2.95 -8.96
CA THR A 117 14.49 2.48 -8.28
C THR A 117 15.67 3.45 -8.47
N TRP A 118 15.92 3.92 -9.69
CA TRP A 118 16.99 4.90 -9.93
C TRP A 118 16.75 6.22 -9.20
N ARG A 119 15.52 6.72 -9.21
CA ARG A 119 15.17 7.95 -8.45
C ARG A 119 15.36 7.78 -6.95
N LEU A 120 14.98 6.63 -6.39
CA LEU A 120 15.21 6.30 -4.98
C LEU A 120 16.70 6.23 -4.63
N GLN A 121 17.55 5.83 -5.58
CA GLN A 121 19.01 5.82 -5.44
C GLN A 121 19.65 7.21 -5.67
N GLY A 122 18.86 8.25 -5.98
CA GLY A 122 19.37 9.58 -6.30
C GLY A 122 20.09 9.68 -7.65
N LYS A 123 19.84 8.73 -8.56
CA LYS A 123 20.45 8.70 -9.89
C LYS A 123 19.61 9.46 -10.91
N ASP A 124 20.28 10.00 -11.92
CA ASP A 124 19.59 10.56 -13.07
C ASP A 124 19.03 9.44 -13.96
N VAL A 125 17.72 9.49 -14.22
CA VAL A 125 17.00 8.44 -14.95
C VAL A 125 17.43 8.40 -16.43
N TYR A 126 17.75 9.56 -17.01
CA TYR A 126 18.13 9.63 -18.42
C TYR A 126 19.51 9.02 -18.62
N ASP A 127 20.47 9.37 -17.77
CA ASP A 127 21.84 8.83 -17.84
C ASP A 127 21.87 7.32 -17.61
N GLU A 128 21.13 6.81 -16.62
CA GLU A 128 21.07 5.37 -16.34
C GLU A 128 20.34 4.61 -17.47
N LEU A 129 19.26 5.17 -18.04
CA LEU A 129 18.59 4.57 -19.19
C LEU A 129 19.51 4.52 -20.41
N LYS A 130 20.22 5.62 -20.70
CA LYS A 130 21.17 5.69 -21.80
C LYS A 130 22.27 4.64 -21.63
N LYS A 131 22.83 4.54 -20.42
CA LYS A 131 23.85 3.54 -20.08
C LYS A 131 23.32 2.12 -20.28
N LEU A 132 22.15 1.81 -19.73
CA LEU A 132 21.50 0.51 -19.89
C LEU A 132 21.34 0.14 -21.38
N LEU A 133 20.83 1.07 -22.19
CA LEU A 133 20.61 0.82 -23.62
C LEU A 133 21.91 0.63 -24.39
N VAL A 134 22.97 1.40 -24.08
CA VAL A 134 24.29 1.25 -24.70
C VAL A 134 24.90 -0.12 -24.36
N ASP A 135 24.82 -0.52 -23.10
CA ASP A 135 25.38 -1.78 -22.60
C ASP A 135 24.66 -2.99 -23.25
N GLU A 136 23.32 -2.97 -23.30
CA GLU A 136 22.51 -4.07 -23.84
C GLU A 136 22.53 -4.14 -25.38
N LEU A 137 22.54 -2.99 -26.06
CA LEU A 137 22.54 -2.94 -27.54
C LEU A 137 23.94 -3.02 -28.15
N CYS A 138 24.99 -3.17 -27.33
CA CYS A 138 26.40 -3.17 -27.76
C CYS A 138 26.77 -1.96 -28.65
N LEU A 139 26.16 -0.81 -28.40
CA LEU A 139 26.44 0.43 -29.13
C LEU A 139 27.73 1.05 -28.59
N LYS A 140 28.87 0.47 -28.94
CA LYS A 140 30.20 1.04 -28.66
C LYS A 140 30.51 2.22 -29.58
#